data_AF-A0A549SHA6-F1
#
_entry.id   AF-A0A549SHA6-F1
#
_cell.length_a   1.000
_cell.length_b   1.000
_cell.length_c   1.000
_cell.angle_alpha   90.00
_cell.angle_beta   90.00
_cell.angle_gamma   90.00
#
_symmetry.space_group_name_H-M   'P 1'
#
loop_
_entity.id
_entity.type
_entity.pdbx_description
1 polymer ?
#
loop_
_entity_poly.entity_id
_entity_poly.type
_entity_poly.pdbx_seq_one_letter_code
_entity_poly.pdbx_strand_id
1 'polypeptide(L)' 'MFTNSRDIKRRLEKEGWVLVRVTGSHHVFRNPKTGAIIPLPHPKKDLGQGLVWTIYKAAGWPRD' A
#
# COMPACT_ATOMS: atom_id res chain seq x y z
N MET A 1 -0.46 -8.88 -10.18
CA MET A 1 -0.67 -7.86 -9.11
C MET A 1 -0.85 -8.55 -7.76
N PHE A 2 -0.29 -8.00 -6.67
CA PHE A 2 -0.46 -8.58 -5.33
C PHE A 2 -1.88 -8.34 -4.82
N THR A 3 -2.57 -9.43 -4.47
CA THR A 3 -3.93 -9.39 -3.89
C THR A 3 -3.92 -9.31 -2.36
N ASN A 4 -2.81 -9.70 -1.72
CA ASN A 4 -2.69 -9.69 -0.26
C ASN A 4 -2.14 -8.37 0.28
N SER A 5 -2.74 -7.86 1.37
CA SER A 5 -2.22 -6.67 2.06
C SER A 5 -0.80 -6.87 2.61
N ARG A 6 -0.41 -8.10 2.99
CA ARG A 6 0.93 -8.40 3.50
C ARG A 6 2.01 -8.22 2.44
N ASP A 7 1.76 -8.64 1.21
CA ASP A 7 2.72 -8.51 0.10
C ASP A 7 2.88 -7.05 -0.32
N ILE A 8 1.76 -6.32 -0.40
CA ILE A 8 1.78 -4.86 -0.66
C ILE A 8 2.56 -4.13 0.43
N LYS A 9 2.28 -4.43 1.71
CA LYS A 9 3.01 -3.83 2.85
C LYS A 9 4.51 -4.05 2.72
N ARG A 10 4.94 -5.29 2.49
CA ARG A 10 6.36 -5.64 2.34
C ARG A 10 7.02 -4.91 1.19
N ARG A 11 6.32 -4.75 0.06
CA ARG A 11 6.86 -4.02 -1.09
C ARG A 11 6.95 -2.51 -0.82
N LEU A 12 5.94 -1.92 -0.19
CA LEU A 12 5.98 -0.52 0.27
C LEU A 12 7.17 -0.29 1.21
N GLU A 13 7.35 -1.15 2.21
CA GLU A 13 8.47 -1.08 3.16
C GLU A 13 9.83 -1.18 2.44
N LYS A 14 9.97 -2.09 1.46
CA LYS A 14 11.19 -2.24 0.64
C LYS A 14 11.51 -1.01 -0.20
N GLU A 15 10.50 -0.30 -0.69
CA GLU A 15 10.69 0.95 -1.42
C GLU A 15 10.94 2.17 -0.53
N GLY A 16 10.93 1.98 0.79
CA GLY A 16 11.18 3.04 1.77
C GLY A 16 9.94 3.87 2.09
N TRP A 17 8.74 3.34 1.86
CA TRP A 17 7.52 3.96 2.37
C TRP A 17 7.47 3.83 3.89
N VAL A 18 7.06 4.90 4.56
CA VAL A 18 7.01 4.99 6.01
C VAL A 18 5.56 4.91 6.47
N LEU A 19 5.27 4.06 7.45
CA LEU A 19 3.98 4.01 8.10
C LEU A 19 3.84 5.23 9.02
N VAL A 20 2.94 6.15 8.66
CA VAL A 20 2.77 7.43 9.38
C VAL A 20 1.58 7.42 10.33
N ARG A 21 0.55 6.61 10.04
CA ARG A 21 -0.64 6.51 10.89
C ARG A 21 -1.22 5.10 10.82
N VAL A 22 -1.72 4.62 11.96
CA VAL A 22 -2.53 3.41 12.04
C VAL A 22 -3.80 3.74 12.80
N THR A 23 -4.94 3.37 12.24
CA THR A 23 -6.24 3.52 12.91
C THR A 23 -7.05 2.25 12.67
N GLY A 24 -7.07 1.36 13.67
CA GLY A 24 -7.62 0.01 13.51
C GLY A 24 -6.96 -0.69 12.32
N SER A 25 -7.77 -1.20 11.39
CA SER A 25 -7.27 -1.88 10.19
C SER A 25 -6.77 -0.93 9.09
N HIS A 26 -6.77 0.39 9.28
CA HIS A 26 -6.31 1.35 8.26
C HIS A 26 -4.87 1.79 8.52
N HIS A 27 -3.93 1.28 7.73
CA HIS A 27 -2.52 1.65 7.79
C HIS A 27 -2.22 2.70 6.71
N VAL A 28 -1.72 3.86 7.08
CA VAL A 28 -1.41 4.95 6.15
C VAL A 28 0.10 5.03 5.94
N PHE A 29 0.53 4.78 4.71
CA PHE A 29 1.93 4.88 4.29
C PHE A 29 2.17 6.22 3.60
N ARG A 30 3.35 6.81 3.82
CA ARG A 30 3.82 8.01 3.13
C ARG A 30 5.15 7.72 2.46
N ASN A 31 5.29 8.14 1.21
CA ASN A 31 6.57 8.11 0.51
C ASN A 31 7.38 9.36 0.89
N PRO A 32 8.56 9.22 1.50
CA PRO A 32 9.39 10.37 1.86
C PRO A 32 9.97 11.10 0.64
N LYS A 33 10.11 10.43 -0.51
CA LYS A 33 10.67 11.00 -1.74
C LYS A 33 9.64 11.79 -2.53
N THR A 34 8.45 11.24 -2.73
CA THR A 34 7.40 11.86 -3.56
C THR A 34 6.32 12.58 -2.76
N GLY A 35 6.25 12.34 -1.44
CA GLY A 35 5.19 12.85 -0.59
C GLY A 35 3.84 12.14 -0.75
N ALA A 36 3.73 11.15 -1.64
CA ALA A 36 2.50 10.40 -1.88
C ALA A 36 2.05 9.64 -0.62
N ILE A 37 0.72 9.50 -0.46
CA ILE A 37 0.10 8.85 0.69
C ILE A 37 -0.78 7.69 0.20
N ILE A 38 -0.63 6.52 0.83
CA ILE A 38 -1.36 5.30 0.49
C ILE A 38 -2.04 4.73 1.73
N PRO A 39 -3.38 4.68 1.77
CA PRO A 39 -4.10 3.91 2.76
C PRO A 39 -4.14 2.42 2.36
N LEU A 40 -3.57 1.57 3.20
CA LEU A 40 -3.60 0.12 3.08
C LEU A 40 -4.46 -0.47 4.20
N PRO A 41 -5.62 -1.07 3.91
CA PRO A 41 -6.35 -1.83 4.91
C PRO A 41 -5.62 -3.14 5.22
N HIS A 42 -5.13 -3.27 6.45
CA HIS A 42 -4.37 -4.40 6.95
C HIS A 42 -4.81 -4.73 8.39
N PRO A 43 -4.99 -6.01 8.77
CA PRO A 43 -4.74 -7.22 7.99
C PRO A 43 -5.93 -7.62 7.10
N LYS A 44 -5.69 -7.76 5.80
CA LYS A 44 -6.69 -8.28 4.84
C LYS A 44 -6.04 -9.26 3.87
N LYS A 45 -6.62 -10.46 3.75
CA LYS A 45 -6.10 -11.53 2.87
C LYS A 45 -6.37 -11.19 1.41
N ASP A 46 -7.58 -10.79 1.06
CA ASP A 46 -7.91 -10.44 -0.32
C ASP A 46 -8.35 -8.98 -0.42
N LEU A 47 -7.56 -8.17 -1.12
CA LEU A 47 -7.90 -6.80 -1.46
C LEU A 47 -8.61 -6.82 -2.81
N GLY A 48 -9.81 -6.24 -2.85
CA GLY A 48 -10.55 -6.10 -4.10
C GLY A 48 -9.69 -5.42 -5.16
N GLN A 49 -9.76 -5.89 -6.40
CA GLN A 49 -8.86 -5.47 -7.48
C GLN A 49 -8.81 -3.94 -7.61
N GLY A 50 -9.95 -3.24 -7.57
CA GLY A 50 -10.03 -1.76 -7.62
C GLY A 50 -9.13 -1.05 -6.61
N LEU A 51 -9.04 -1.59 -5.39
CA LEU A 51 -8.18 -1.06 -4.34
C LEU A 51 -6.71 -1.32 -4.64
N VAL A 52 -6.38 -2.53 -5.08
CA VAL A 52 -5.02 -2.89 -5.53
C VAL A 52 -4.57 -1.96 -6.66
N TRP A 53 -5.42 -1.71 -7.66
CA TRP A 53 -5.13 -0.78 -8.75
C TRP A 53 -4.85 0.63 -8.25
N THR A 54 -5.67 1.13 -7.32
CA THR A 54 -5.51 2.47 -6.75
C THR A 54 -4.18 2.58 -5.99
N ILE A 55 -3.83 1.55 -5.22
CA ILE A 55 -2.56 1.47 -4.50
C ILE A 55 -1.38 1.44 -5.48
N TYR A 56 -1.43 0.59 -6.51
CA TYR A 56 -0.38 0.47 -7.51
C TYR A 56 -0.16 1.79 -8.26
N LYS A 57 -1.25 2.48 -8.65
CA LYS A 57 -1.18 3.78 -9.31
C LYS A 57 -0.53 4.84 -8.40
N ALA A 58 -0.92 4.89 -7.13
CA ALA A 58 -0.33 5.81 -6.15
C ALA A 58 1.14 5.47 -5.83
N ALA A 59 1.48 4.18 -5.87
CA ALA A 59 2.84 3.70 -5.66
C ALA A 59 3.74 3.85 -6.90
N GLY A 60 3.17 4.13 -8.07
CA GLY A 60 3.90 4.16 -9.34
C GLY A 60 4.33 2.78 -9.84
N TRP A 61 3.65 1.71 -9.41
CA TRP A 61 3.99 0.33 -9.80
C TRP A 61 3.38 -0.06 -11.14
N PRO A 62 4.13 -0.78 -11.99
CA PRO A 62 3.59 -1.35 -13.21
C PRO A 62 2.54 -2.42 -12.90
N ARG A 63 1.63 -2.61 -13.86
CA ARG A 63 0.57 -3.61 -13.82
C ARG A 63 1.13 -4.98 -14.25
N ASP A 64 2.06 -5.51 -13.47
CA ASP A 64 2.45 -6.93 -13.47
C ASP A 64 1.41 -7.75 -12.71
#